data_AF-A0A9W7EL36-F1
#
_entry.id   AF-A0A9W7EL36-F1
#
_cell.length_a   1.000
_cell.length_b   1.000
_cell.length_c   1.000
_cell.angle_alpha   90.00
_cell.angle_beta   90.00
_cell.angle_gamma   90.00
#
_symmetry.space_group_name_H-M   'P 1'
#
loop_
_entity.id
_entity.type
_entity.pdbx_description
1 polymer ?
#
loop_
_entity_poly.entity_id
_entity_poly.type
_entity_poly.pdbx_seq_one_letter_code
_entity_poly.pdbx_strand_id
1 'polypeptide(L)'
;MKFSLALAAALVASANAFAPAPAFGMQKSMQLNAEKDPMRYGKYDDKLWDMTAKLEIYEEWDPSQPRTPMNFNPFETWEGNSPDASGWFPGQNTFKDPTRGDINFASMQEERKILDDIIANPKAGNVPGAPGCKN
;
A
#
# COMPACT_ATOMS: atom_id res chain seq x y z
N MET A 1 83.75 17.03 -3.14
CA MET A 1 83.80 15.55 -3.15
C MET A 1 82.76 15.00 -2.16
N LYS A 2 81.95 14.05 -2.64
CA LYS A 2 81.15 13.04 -1.91
C LYS A 2 79.77 13.42 -1.36
N PHE A 3 78.88 12.44 -1.52
CA PHE A 3 77.42 12.43 -1.57
C PHE A 3 76.76 12.04 -0.23
N SER A 4 75.51 12.51 -0.08
CA SER A 4 74.33 11.84 0.53
C SER A 4 74.32 11.46 2.02
N LEU A 5 73.33 12.00 2.76
CA LEU A 5 72.47 11.21 3.64
C LEU A 5 71.07 11.82 3.73
N ALA A 6 70.07 10.96 3.65
CA ALA A 6 68.67 11.27 3.46
C ALA A 6 67.89 11.43 4.78
N LEU A 7 66.70 12.03 4.64
CA LEU A 7 65.44 11.61 5.27
C LEU A 7 65.27 11.83 6.79
N ALA A 8 64.49 12.85 7.15
CA ALA A 8 63.59 12.84 8.32
C ALA A 8 62.43 13.81 8.03
N ALA A 9 61.31 13.29 7.53
CA ALA A 9 60.14 12.95 8.34
C ALA A 9 59.17 14.14 8.48
N ALA A 10 58.25 14.19 7.51
CA ALA A 10 56.89 14.73 7.55
C ALA A 10 56.45 15.45 8.84
N LEU A 11 56.64 16.77 8.84
CA LEU A 11 55.98 17.72 9.75
C LEU A 11 54.66 18.20 9.13
N VAL A 12 53.68 17.32 8.96
CA VAL A 12 52.28 17.74 8.73
C VAL A 12 51.33 16.75 9.39
N ALA A 13 51.11 16.92 10.68
CA ALA A 13 50.00 16.29 11.37
C ALA A 13 49.45 17.25 12.42
N SER A 14 48.63 18.21 11.99
CA SER A 14 47.78 18.96 12.90
C SER A 14 46.53 19.46 12.20
N ALA A 15 45.40 19.19 12.85
CA ALA A 15 44.07 19.78 12.67
C ALA A 15 43.23 19.31 11.47
N ASN A 16 42.55 18.16 11.65
CA ASN A 16 41.24 17.91 11.02
C ASN A 16 40.26 17.21 11.99
N ALA A 17 40.42 17.37 13.31
CA ALA A 17 39.56 16.75 14.32
C ALA A 17 38.22 17.50 14.57
N PHE A 18 37.86 18.44 13.69
CA PHE A 18 36.61 19.20 13.78
C PHE A 18 35.92 19.29 12.42
N ALA A 19 35.87 18.19 11.68
CA ALA A 19 34.84 18.02 10.67
C ALA A 19 33.58 17.52 11.40
N PRO A 20 32.38 18.08 11.14
CA PRO A 20 31.15 17.46 11.65
C PRO A 20 31.13 16.03 11.13
N ALA A 21 31.14 15.05 12.05
CA ALA A 21 30.90 13.67 11.71
C ALA A 21 29.63 13.62 10.85
N PRO A 22 29.58 12.85 9.74
CA PRO A 22 28.31 12.61 9.09
C PRO A 22 27.39 12.03 10.15
N ALA A 23 26.33 12.77 10.50
CA ALA A 23 25.41 12.40 11.55
C ALA A 23 24.91 10.98 11.26
N PHE A 24 25.42 10.01 12.01
CA PHE A 24 24.86 8.67 12.07
C PHE A 24 23.50 8.83 12.76
N GLY A 25 22.49 9.02 11.93
CA GLY A 25 21.30 9.76 12.30
C GLY A 25 20.88 10.67 11.15
N MET A 26 20.96 10.14 9.92
CA MET A 26 20.16 10.67 8.83
C MET A 26 18.72 10.49 9.30
N GLN A 27 18.14 11.53 9.89
CA GLN A 27 16.69 11.60 9.99
C GLN A 27 16.22 11.41 8.56
N LYS A 28 15.72 10.21 8.25
CA LYS A 28 14.89 10.03 7.07
C LYS A 28 13.81 11.07 7.26
N SER A 29 13.82 12.09 6.43
CA SER A 29 12.66 12.93 6.22
C SER A 29 11.52 11.96 5.99
N MET A 30 10.66 11.77 6.99
CA MET A 30 9.36 11.17 6.75
C MET A 30 8.65 12.19 5.89
N GLN A 31 8.81 12.08 4.57
CA GLN A 31 8.01 12.79 3.60
C GLN A 31 6.58 12.26 3.75
N LEU A 32 5.87 12.87 4.70
CA LEU A 32 4.43 12.79 4.88
C LEU A 32 3.77 13.73 3.87
N ASN A 33 3.99 13.47 2.58
CA ASN A 33 3.23 14.03 1.46
C ASN A 33 2.75 12.81 0.66
N ALA A 34 1.82 11.96 1.09
CA ALA A 34 0.45 12.21 1.57
C ALA A 34 -0.51 12.86 0.55
N GLU A 35 -0.08 12.99 -0.71
CA GLU A 35 -0.97 13.36 -1.81
C GLU A 35 -0.94 12.22 -2.86
N LYS A 36 -1.67 11.16 -2.52
CA LYS A 36 -2.05 10.00 -3.35
C LYS A 36 -0.92 9.37 -4.18
N ASP A 37 -0.03 8.66 -3.50
CA ASP A 37 0.81 7.65 -4.14
C ASP A 37 -0.12 6.61 -4.83
N PRO A 38 -0.10 6.47 -6.18
CA PRO A 38 -0.97 5.54 -6.90
C PRO A 38 -0.67 4.07 -6.56
N MET A 39 0.46 3.80 -5.90
CA MET A 39 0.79 2.49 -5.35
C MET A 39 0.19 2.24 -3.96
N ARG A 40 -0.42 3.24 -3.32
CA ARG A 40 -1.01 3.14 -1.98
C ARG A 40 -2.52 3.26 -1.94
N TYR A 41 -3.11 4.05 -2.84
CA TYR A 41 -4.53 4.37 -2.79
C TYR A 41 -5.23 4.01 -4.11
N GLY A 42 -6.42 3.42 -3.99
CA GLY A 42 -7.24 2.96 -5.10
C GLY A 42 -8.16 4.05 -5.67
N LYS A 43 -8.91 3.67 -6.71
CA LYS A 43 -9.82 4.54 -7.49
C LYS A 43 -10.87 5.29 -6.65
N TYR A 44 -11.32 4.67 -5.56
CA TYR A 44 -12.36 5.18 -4.65
C TYR A 44 -11.83 5.66 -3.30
N ASP A 45 -10.53 5.89 -3.18
CA ASP A 45 -9.99 6.55 -1.99
C ASP A 45 -10.55 7.97 -1.82
N ASP A 46 -11.01 8.30 -0.61
CA ASP A 46 -11.81 9.49 -0.26
C ASP A 46 -13.13 9.67 -1.01
N LYS A 47 -13.62 8.62 -1.68
CA LYS A 47 -14.91 8.64 -2.37
C LYS A 47 -15.91 7.73 -1.67
N LEU A 48 -17.17 7.85 -2.10
CA LEU A 48 -18.23 6.97 -1.67
C LEU A 48 -17.89 5.52 -2.07
N TRP A 49 -17.95 4.61 -1.10
CA TRP A 49 -17.69 3.19 -1.27
C TRP A 49 -19.01 2.41 -1.14
N ASP A 50 -19.85 2.56 -2.17
CA ASP A 50 -21.15 1.91 -2.31
C ASP A 50 -21.07 0.63 -3.16
N MET A 51 -22.21 -0.03 -3.40
CA MET A 51 -22.26 -1.22 -4.25
C MET A 51 -21.84 -0.97 -5.69
N THR A 52 -22.14 0.19 -6.25
CA THR A 52 -21.73 0.52 -7.61
C THR A 52 -20.20 0.56 -7.71
N ALA A 53 -19.54 1.23 -6.76
CA ALA A 53 -18.07 1.27 -6.70
C ALA A 53 -17.46 -0.12 -6.52
N LYS A 54 -18.03 -0.96 -5.65
CA LYS A 54 -17.52 -2.33 -5.45
C LYS A 54 -17.72 -3.22 -6.67
N LEU A 55 -18.85 -3.11 -7.37
CA LEU A 55 -19.09 -3.86 -8.59
C LEU A 55 -18.11 -3.46 -9.69
N GLU A 56 -17.82 -2.17 -9.84
CA GLU A 56 -16.85 -1.67 -10.82
C GLU A 56 -15.44 -2.21 -10.56
N ILE A 57 -14.97 -2.17 -9.30
CA ILE A 57 -13.68 -2.78 -8.93
C ILE A 57 -13.71 -4.30 -9.11
N TYR A 58 -14.82 -4.97 -8.77
CA TYR A 58 -14.93 -6.42 -8.96
C TYR A 58 -14.93 -6.79 -10.44
N GLU A 59 -15.49 -5.97 -11.33
CA GLU A 59 -15.44 -6.18 -12.78
C GLU A 59 -14.03 -5.97 -13.35
N GLU A 60 -13.32 -4.91 -12.90
CA GLU A 60 -11.93 -4.62 -13.28
C GLU A 60 -10.92 -5.62 -12.69
N TRP A 61 -11.25 -6.29 -11.59
CA TRP A 61 -10.35 -7.21 -10.90
C TRP A 61 -9.96 -8.41 -11.79
N ASP A 62 -8.64 -8.58 -11.94
CA ASP A 62 -7.98 -9.73 -12.54
C ASP A 62 -7.38 -10.62 -11.44
N PRO A 63 -7.96 -11.80 -11.19
CA PRO A 63 -7.47 -12.69 -10.14
C PRO A 63 -6.09 -13.29 -10.43
N SER A 64 -5.64 -13.29 -11.69
CA SER A 64 -4.34 -13.85 -12.09
C SER A 64 -3.17 -12.91 -11.76
N GLN A 65 -3.45 -11.62 -11.57
CA GLN A 65 -2.45 -10.61 -11.26
C GLN A 65 -2.30 -10.41 -9.75
N PRO A 66 -1.10 -10.01 -9.27
CA PRO A 66 -0.90 -9.71 -7.87
C PRO A 66 -1.86 -8.65 -7.34
N ARG A 67 -2.17 -8.73 -6.05
CA ARG A 67 -2.94 -7.70 -5.36
C ARG A 67 -2.24 -6.34 -5.45
N THR A 68 -2.98 -5.32 -5.84
CA THR A 68 -2.58 -3.91 -5.77
C THR A 68 -3.79 -3.04 -5.39
N PRO A 69 -3.60 -1.75 -5.06
CA PRO A 69 -4.75 -0.85 -4.83
C PRO A 69 -5.69 -0.68 -6.03
N MET A 70 -5.27 -1.12 -7.22
CA MET A 70 -6.06 -1.12 -8.45
C MET A 70 -6.49 -2.53 -8.89
N ASN A 71 -6.02 -3.58 -8.21
CA ASN A 71 -6.34 -4.97 -8.55
C ASN A 71 -6.56 -5.78 -7.27
N PHE A 72 -7.81 -5.84 -6.82
CA PHE A 72 -8.20 -6.60 -5.64
C PHE A 72 -9.68 -7.00 -5.72
N ASN A 73 -10.07 -8.03 -4.96
CA ASN A 73 -11.46 -8.41 -4.84
C ASN A 73 -12.14 -7.64 -3.68
N PRO A 74 -13.11 -6.74 -3.93
CA PRO A 74 -13.76 -5.95 -2.89
C PRO A 74 -14.78 -6.75 -2.05
N PHE A 75 -15.14 -7.96 -2.49
CA PHE A 75 -16.09 -8.85 -1.81
C PHE A 75 -15.40 -9.99 -1.05
N GLU A 76 -14.08 -10.06 -1.07
CA GLU A 76 -13.35 -11.04 -0.28
C GLU A 76 -13.41 -10.67 1.22
N THR A 77 -13.17 -11.66 2.07
CA THR A 77 -13.03 -11.46 3.51
C THR A 77 -11.73 -12.06 4.00
N TRP A 78 -10.99 -11.31 4.82
CA TRP A 78 -9.81 -11.80 5.52
C TRP A 78 -9.97 -11.52 7.01
N GLU A 79 -9.82 -12.55 7.84
CA GLU A 79 -10.08 -12.50 9.29
C GLU A 79 -11.48 -11.96 9.65
N GLY A 80 -12.47 -12.21 8.78
CA GLY A 80 -13.85 -11.75 8.95
C GLY A 80 -14.10 -10.29 8.56
N ASN A 81 -13.08 -9.57 8.07
CA ASN A 81 -13.20 -8.18 7.63
C ASN A 81 -13.14 -8.06 6.10
N SER A 82 -13.82 -7.04 5.58
CA SER A 82 -13.72 -6.64 4.17
C SER A 82 -12.58 -5.63 3.97
N PRO A 83 -12.00 -5.56 2.76
CA PRO A 83 -11.01 -4.53 2.45
C PRO A 83 -11.66 -3.14 2.31
N ASP A 84 -10.82 -2.10 2.42
CA ASP A 84 -11.19 -0.72 2.10
C ASP A 84 -11.26 -0.46 0.58
N ALA A 85 -11.52 0.79 0.20
CA ALA A 85 -11.59 1.25 -1.19
C ALA A 85 -10.24 1.17 -1.96
N SER A 86 -9.17 0.78 -1.28
CA SER A 86 -7.81 0.58 -1.82
C SER A 86 -7.32 -0.86 -1.64
N GLY A 87 -8.19 -1.79 -1.22
CA GLY A 87 -7.80 -3.19 -1.05
C GLY A 87 -7.01 -3.47 0.23
N TRP A 88 -6.95 -2.57 1.21
CA TRP A 88 -6.29 -2.84 2.49
C TRP A 88 -7.27 -3.36 3.53
N PHE A 89 -6.82 -4.27 4.40
CA PHE A 89 -7.65 -4.76 5.52
C PHE A 89 -7.34 -4.00 6.80
N PRO A 90 -8.30 -3.95 7.75
CA PRO A 90 -8.05 -3.42 9.08
C PRO A 90 -6.77 -3.99 9.71
N GLY A 91 -5.99 -3.13 10.37
CA GLY A 91 -4.70 -3.48 10.97
C GLY A 91 -3.48 -3.31 10.05
N GLN A 92 -3.68 -3.03 8.75
CA GLN A 92 -2.59 -2.66 7.85
C GLN A 92 -2.29 -1.15 7.93
N ASN A 93 -1.02 -0.76 7.80
CA ASN A 93 -0.57 0.64 7.96
C ASN A 93 -1.23 1.64 7.02
N THR A 94 -1.76 1.17 5.89
CA THR A 94 -2.39 1.98 4.84
C THR A 94 -3.91 1.88 4.81
N PHE A 95 -4.51 1.12 5.73
CA PHE A 95 -5.95 0.96 5.83
C PHE A 95 -6.62 2.29 6.15
N LYS A 96 -7.73 2.56 5.46
CA LYS A 96 -8.55 3.74 5.69
C LYS A 96 -10.03 3.37 5.65
N ASP A 97 -10.75 3.82 6.67
CA ASP A 97 -12.19 3.59 6.72
C ASP A 97 -12.89 4.25 5.50
N PRO A 98 -13.61 3.47 4.67
CA PRO A 98 -14.27 4.02 3.50
C PRO A 98 -15.44 4.93 3.87
N THR A 99 -15.67 5.97 3.06
CA THR A 99 -16.89 6.78 3.17
C THR A 99 -18.08 5.93 2.73
N ARG A 100 -19.04 5.70 3.63
CA ARG A 100 -20.23 4.88 3.35
C ARG A 100 -21.43 5.78 3.09
N GLY A 101 -22.30 5.34 2.18
CA GLY A 101 -23.58 5.98 1.93
C GLY A 101 -24.63 5.59 2.98
N ASP A 102 -25.76 6.29 2.95
CA ASP A 102 -26.90 5.93 3.77
C ASP A 102 -27.48 4.57 3.32
N ILE A 103 -27.76 3.72 4.30
CA ILE A 103 -28.34 2.39 4.07
C ILE A 103 -29.80 2.40 4.53
N ASN A 104 -30.69 1.89 3.69
CA ASN A 104 -32.09 1.67 4.04
C ASN A 104 -32.49 0.21 3.76
N PHE A 105 -33.64 -0.22 4.27
CA PHE A 105 -34.06 -1.61 4.16
C PHE A 105 -34.24 -2.09 2.71
N ALA A 106 -34.65 -1.20 1.81
CA ALA A 106 -34.80 -1.52 0.39
C ALA A 106 -33.43 -1.77 -0.26
N SER A 107 -32.46 -0.86 -0.02
CA SER A 107 -31.10 -1.03 -0.54
C SER A 107 -30.46 -2.30 -0.01
N MET A 108 -30.59 -2.62 1.28
CA MET A 108 -30.06 -3.88 1.84
C MET A 108 -30.57 -5.15 1.13
N GLN A 109 -31.81 -5.17 0.66
CA GLN A 109 -32.34 -6.32 -0.08
C GLN A 109 -31.79 -6.40 -1.50
N GLU A 110 -31.57 -5.25 -2.15
CA GLU A 110 -30.97 -5.17 -3.48
C GLU A 110 -29.50 -5.60 -3.43
N GLU A 111 -28.72 -5.06 -2.49
CA GLU A 111 -27.32 -5.45 -2.30
C GLU A 111 -27.18 -6.93 -1.96
N ARG A 112 -28.11 -7.50 -1.19
CA ARG A 112 -28.13 -8.94 -0.91
C ARG A 112 -28.29 -9.78 -2.17
N LYS A 113 -29.21 -9.42 -3.06
CA LYS A 113 -29.40 -10.15 -4.33
C LYS A 113 -28.14 -10.11 -5.18
N ILE A 114 -27.49 -8.95 -5.26
CA ILE A 114 -26.23 -8.77 -5.98
C ILE A 114 -25.14 -9.70 -5.40
N LEU A 115 -25.03 -9.74 -4.07
CA LEU A 115 -24.06 -10.61 -3.40
C LEU A 115 -24.38 -12.10 -3.62
N ASP A 116 -25.65 -12.49 -3.55
CA ASP A 116 -26.09 -13.86 -3.81
C ASP A 116 -25.75 -14.27 -5.26
N ASP A 117 -25.91 -13.37 -6.23
CA ASP A 117 -25.54 -13.60 -7.63
C ASP A 117 -24.02 -13.74 -7.82
N ILE A 118 -23.21 -12.94 -7.11
CA ILE A 118 -21.74 -13.04 -7.12
C ILE A 118 -21.26 -14.33 -6.46
N ILE A 119 -21.91 -14.75 -5.37
CA ILE A 119 -21.58 -16.00 -4.68
C ILE A 119 -21.96 -17.21 -5.55
N ALA A 120 -23.09 -17.13 -6.27
CA ALA A 120 -23.51 -18.17 -7.20
C ALA A 120 -22.62 -18.23 -8.45
N ASN A 121 -22.08 -17.08 -8.88
CA ASN A 121 -21.25 -16.96 -10.08
C ASN A 121 -19.92 -16.24 -9.78
N PRO A 122 -19.05 -16.82 -8.94
CA PRO A 122 -17.79 -16.19 -8.59
C PRO A 122 -16.88 -16.17 -9.82
N LYS A 123 -16.07 -15.10 -9.97
CA LYS A 123 -14.99 -15.09 -10.96
C LYS A 123 -14.07 -16.28 -10.69
N ALA A 124 -13.54 -16.91 -11.75
CA ALA A 124 -12.81 -18.19 -11.66
C ALA A 124 -11.61 -18.19 -10.68
N GLY A 125 -11.04 -17.03 -10.39
CA GLY A 125 -9.97 -16.88 -9.41
C GLY A 125 -10.38 -16.29 -8.07
N ASN A 126 -11.67 -16.26 -7.74
CA ASN A 126 -12.16 -16.06 -6.37
C ASN A 126 -12.04 -17.37 -5.58
N VAL A 127 -10.80 -17.86 -5.49
CA VAL A 127 -10.41 -19.07 -4.76
C VAL A 127 -9.34 -18.69 -3.73
N PRO A 128 -9.28 -19.41 -2.59
CA PRO A 128 -8.20 -19.20 -1.62
C PRO A 128 -6.82 -19.33 -2.28
N GLY A 129 -5.94 -18.38 -2.03
CA GLY A 129 -4.57 -18.34 -2.56
C GLY A 129 -4.43 -17.73 -3.95
N ALA A 130 -5.47 -17.16 -4.55
CA ALA A 130 -5.35 -16.41 -5.80
C ALA A 130 -4.44 -15.17 -5.62
N PRO A 131 -3.54 -14.84 -6.57
CA PRO A 131 -2.60 -13.72 -6.45
C PRO A 131 -3.26 -12.36 -6.15
N GLY A 132 -4.48 -12.14 -6.67
CA GLY A 132 -5.26 -10.92 -6.46
C GLY A 132 -6.04 -10.88 -5.13
N CYS A 133 -6.11 -12.01 -4.41
CA CYS A 133 -6.80 -12.15 -3.13
C CYS A 133 -5.80 -12.20 -1.96
N LYS A 134 -6.30 -11.95 -0.75
CA LYS A 134 -5.49 -12.08 0.48
C LYS A 134 -5.73 -13.42 1.21
N ASN A 135 -6.92 -13.98 1.04
CA ASN A 135 -7.47 -15.18 1.67
C ASN A 135 -7.12 -16.48 0.94
#